data_AF-A0A7C4J0Z4-F1
#
_entry.id   AF-A0A7C4J0Z4-F1
#
_cell.length_a   1.000
_cell.length_b   1.000
_cell.length_c   1.000
_cell.angle_alpha   90.00
_cell.angle_beta   90.00
_cell.angle_gamma   90.00
#
_symmetry.space_group_name_H-M   'P 1'
#
loop_
_entity.id
_entity.type
_entity.pdbx_description
1 polymer ?
#
loop_
_entity_poly.entity_id
_entity_poly.type
_entity_poly.pdbx_seq_one_letter_code
_entity_poly.pdbx_strand_id
1 'polypeptide(L)'
;MLLFNPKKYNRHHADEKTKNLMLKTIEFFEKKGLKKIKEDDQAAVWYDDFLEFIKKEQAFATLLTPSGYGDPDSRWDMWRIEEFNEILGFYGLCYWYTWQVTILGLGPIWM
;
A
#
# COMPACT_ATOMS: atom_id res chain seq x y z
N MET A 1 -0.15 0.91 -18.73
CA MET A 1 -1.55 1.09 -18.30
C MET A 1 -1.74 2.57 -17.98
N LEU A 2 -2.72 3.27 -18.55
CA LEU A 2 -2.88 4.72 -18.33
C LEU A 2 -3.56 5.03 -16.97
N LEU A 3 -4.47 4.16 -16.52
CA LEU A 3 -5.17 4.27 -15.22
C LEU A 3 -5.23 2.91 -14.54
N PHE A 4 -5.06 2.89 -13.22
CA PHE A 4 -5.12 1.67 -12.41
C PHE A 4 -6.45 0.93 -12.59
N ASN A 5 -6.38 -0.39 -12.86
CA ASN A 5 -7.53 -1.27 -12.95
C ASN A 5 -7.19 -2.62 -12.28
N PRO A 6 -7.80 -2.96 -11.14
CA PRO A 6 -7.45 -4.17 -10.40
C PRO A 6 -7.78 -5.46 -11.16
N LYS A 7 -8.76 -5.43 -12.08
CA LYS A 7 -9.15 -6.60 -12.90
C LYS A 7 -8.24 -6.84 -14.10
N LYS A 8 -7.41 -5.87 -14.46
CA LYS A 8 -6.45 -5.94 -15.57
C LYS A 8 -5.07 -5.53 -15.11
N TYR A 9 -4.77 -5.83 -13.86
CA TYR A 9 -3.52 -5.43 -13.24
C TYR A 9 -2.34 -6.14 -13.91
N ASN A 10 -1.58 -5.36 -14.68
CA ASN A 10 -0.39 -5.81 -15.37
C ASN A 10 0.61 -4.65 -15.36
N ARG A 11 1.48 -4.65 -14.35
CA ARG A 11 2.57 -3.69 -14.17
C ARG A 11 3.90 -4.43 -14.14
N HIS A 12 4.95 -3.76 -14.61
CA HIS A 12 6.30 -4.25 -14.45
C HIS A 12 6.76 -4.07 -13.00
N HIS A 13 7.41 -5.09 -12.46
CA HIS A 13 8.07 -5.05 -11.15
C HIS A 13 9.52 -5.50 -11.29
N ALA A 14 10.40 -4.81 -10.57
CA ALA A 14 11.82 -5.16 -10.51
C ALA A 14 12.09 -6.41 -9.64
N ASP A 15 11.19 -6.73 -8.71
CA ASP A 15 11.31 -7.87 -7.82
C ASP A 15 9.94 -8.50 -7.48
N GLU A 16 9.96 -9.80 -7.18
CA GLU A 16 8.74 -10.57 -6.87
C GLU A 16 8.17 -10.23 -5.49
N LYS A 17 8.99 -9.77 -4.52
CA LYS A 17 8.51 -9.39 -3.18
C LYS A 17 7.53 -8.23 -3.27
N THR A 18 7.90 -7.19 -4.02
CA THR A 18 7.08 -6.01 -4.29
C THR A 18 5.83 -6.38 -5.08
N LYS A 19 5.97 -7.17 -6.16
CA LYS A 19 4.81 -7.66 -6.94
C LYS A 19 3.80 -8.40 -6.08
N ASN A 20 4.27 -9.34 -5.25
CA ASN A 20 3.41 -10.11 -4.36
C ASN A 20 2.72 -9.23 -3.32
N LEU A 21 3.41 -8.21 -2.78
CA LEU A 21 2.81 -7.25 -1.87
C LEU A 21 1.67 -6.46 -2.54
N MET A 22 1.87 -5.96 -3.76
CA MET A 22 0.84 -5.23 -4.50
C MET A 22 -0.37 -6.13 -4.81
N LEU A 23 -0.13 -7.35 -5.28
CA LEU A 23 -1.19 -8.33 -5.55
C LEU A 23 -2.00 -8.67 -4.30
N LYS A 24 -1.34 -8.90 -3.16
CA LYS A 24 -2.02 -9.14 -1.88
C LYS A 24 -2.83 -7.93 -1.41
N THR A 25 -2.33 -6.72 -1.64
CA THR A 25 -3.02 -5.48 -1.30
C THR A 25 -4.29 -5.32 -2.13
N ILE A 26 -4.21 -5.59 -3.43
CA ILE A 26 -5.37 -5.62 -4.33
C ILE A 26 -6.36 -6.69 -3.87
N GLU A 27 -5.87 -7.90 -3.59
CA GLU A 27 -6.70 -9.02 -3.14
C GLU A 27 -7.40 -8.72 -1.81
N PHE A 28 -6.75 -8.03 -0.86
CA PHE A 28 -7.37 -7.59 0.39
C PHE A 28 -8.62 -6.74 0.13
N PHE A 29 -8.50 -5.72 -0.73
CA PHE A 29 -9.63 -4.84 -1.04
C PHE A 29 -10.71 -5.53 -1.87
N GLU A 30 -10.33 -6.35 -2.87
CA GLU A 30 -11.30 -7.09 -3.68
C GLU A 30 -12.07 -8.13 -2.83
N LYS A 31 -11.44 -8.75 -1.84
CA LYS A 31 -12.12 -9.63 -0.86
C LYS A 31 -13.05 -8.87 0.06
N LYS A 32 -12.65 -7.67 0.54
CA LYS A 32 -13.51 -6.79 1.34
C LYS A 32 -14.74 -6.35 0.54
N GLY A 33 -14.53 -6.05 -0.74
CA GLY A 33 -15.57 -5.74 -1.71
C GLY A 33 -16.06 -4.30 -1.65
N LEU A 34 -16.43 -3.76 -2.83
CA LEU A 34 -16.81 -2.36 -3.02
C LEU A 34 -17.94 -1.90 -2.10
N LYS A 35 -18.95 -2.75 -1.86
CA LYS A 35 -20.08 -2.42 -1.00
C LYS A 35 -19.62 -2.10 0.42
N LYS A 36 -18.82 -3.00 1.02
CA LYS A 36 -18.31 -2.83 2.38
C LYS A 36 -17.35 -1.65 2.50
N ILE A 37 -16.47 -1.48 1.51
CA ILE A 37 -15.55 -0.33 1.46
C ILE A 37 -16.33 0.99 1.51
N LYS A 38 -17.41 1.12 0.73
CA LYS A 38 -18.25 2.32 0.72
C LYS A 38 -19.04 2.52 2.00
N GLU A 39 -19.58 1.44 2.57
CA GLU A 39 -20.28 1.49 3.85
C GLU A 39 -19.34 1.95 4.98
N ASP A 40 -18.12 1.41 5.03
CA ASP A 40 -17.12 1.78 6.04
C ASP A 40 -16.68 3.24 5.90
N ASP A 41 -16.46 3.72 4.66
CA ASP A 41 -16.10 5.11 4.38
C ASP A 41 -17.21 6.08 4.84
N GLN A 42 -18.46 5.82 4.45
CA GLN A 42 -19.62 6.66 4.81
C GLN A 42 -19.89 6.68 6.31
N ALA A 43 -19.64 5.57 7.00
CA ALA A 43 -19.81 5.46 8.44
C ALA A 43 -18.56 5.84 9.24
N ALA A 44 -17.49 6.32 8.59
CA ALA A 44 -16.20 6.65 9.20
C ALA A 44 -15.65 5.53 10.11
N VAL A 45 -15.83 4.28 9.67
CA VAL A 45 -15.37 3.10 10.40
C VAL A 45 -13.85 3.09 10.43
N TRP A 46 -13.31 2.85 11.63
CA TRP A 46 -11.88 2.68 11.80
C TRP A 46 -11.38 1.38 11.13
N TYR A 47 -10.34 1.48 10.32
CA TYR A 47 -9.86 0.42 9.42
C TYR A 47 -8.83 -0.52 10.08
N ASP A 48 -9.16 -1.06 11.27
CA ASP A 48 -8.30 -2.01 11.99
C ASP A 48 -7.88 -3.21 11.14
N ASP A 49 -8.79 -3.69 10.28
CA ASP A 49 -8.53 -4.82 9.37
C ASP A 49 -7.39 -4.52 8.39
N PHE A 50 -7.34 -3.29 7.88
CA PHE A 50 -6.24 -2.85 7.03
C PHE A 50 -4.94 -2.69 7.82
N LEU A 51 -4.98 -2.17 9.05
CA LEU A 51 -3.78 -2.06 9.89
C LEU A 51 -3.18 -3.44 10.22
N GLU A 52 -4.02 -4.42 10.53
CA GLU A 52 -3.58 -5.80 10.74
C GLU A 52 -3.02 -6.42 9.45
N PHE A 53 -3.61 -6.12 8.28
CA PHE A 53 -3.04 -6.50 6.99
C PHE A 53 -1.64 -5.89 6.77
N ILE A 54 -1.47 -4.58 6.99
CA ILE A 54 -0.19 -3.88 6.81
C ILE A 54 0.89 -4.47 7.73
N LYS A 55 0.53 -4.76 8.98
CA LYS A 55 1.41 -5.39 9.96
C LYS A 55 1.82 -6.79 9.51
N LYS A 56 0.85 -7.62 9.14
CA LYS A 56 1.08 -9.01 8.73
C LYS A 56 1.96 -9.11 7.48
N GLU A 57 1.68 -8.29 6.46
CA GLU A 57 2.40 -8.30 5.20
C GLU A 57 3.68 -7.45 5.24
N GLN A 58 3.98 -6.81 6.38
CA GLN A 58 5.10 -5.89 6.57
C GLN A 58 5.20 -4.85 5.45
N ALA A 59 4.05 -4.35 4.99
CA ALA A 59 3.95 -3.54 3.79
C ALA A 59 4.78 -2.24 3.91
N PHE A 60 4.62 -1.53 5.03
CA PHE A 60 5.32 -0.26 5.26
C PHE A 60 6.82 -0.47 5.45
N ALA A 61 7.22 -1.48 6.21
CA ALA A 61 8.64 -1.81 6.38
C ALA A 61 9.29 -2.14 5.02
N THR A 62 8.60 -2.92 4.18
CA THR A 62 9.09 -3.29 2.85
C THR A 62 9.23 -2.09 1.93
N LEU A 63 8.26 -1.17 1.92
CA LEU A 63 8.23 -0.05 0.96
C LEU A 63 8.98 1.20 1.43
N LEU A 64 9.02 1.47 2.73
CA LEU A 64 9.48 2.75 3.31
C LEU A 64 10.83 2.69 4.01
N THR A 65 11.49 1.53 4.05
CA THR A 65 12.84 1.42 4.61
C THR A 65 13.89 1.69 3.53
N PRO A 66 14.74 2.73 3.69
CA PRO A 66 15.82 3.01 2.74
C PRO A 66 16.97 2.01 2.84
N SER A 67 17.84 2.02 1.82
CA SER A 67 19.03 1.17 1.80
C SER A 67 19.95 1.50 2.97
N GLY A 68 20.56 0.47 3.58
CA GLY A 68 21.44 0.58 4.74
C GLY A 68 20.73 0.55 6.10
N TYR A 69 19.39 0.65 6.13
CA TYR A 69 18.61 0.67 7.38
C TYR A 69 17.68 -0.54 7.54
N GLY A 70 17.75 -1.52 6.64
CA GLY A 70 16.92 -2.72 6.66
C GLY A 70 17.60 -3.90 5.98
N ASP A 71 16.77 -4.82 5.47
CA ASP A 71 17.23 -5.98 4.69
C ASP A 71 18.07 -5.55 3.46
N PRO A 72 18.90 -6.46 2.90
CA PRO A 72 19.76 -6.16 1.75
C PRO A 72 19.02 -5.61 0.52
N ASP A 73 17.72 -5.88 0.38
CA ASP A 73 16.85 -5.42 -0.72
C ASP A 73 16.07 -4.13 -0.40
N SER A 74 16.30 -3.53 0.79
CA SER A 74 15.67 -2.27 1.22
C SER A 74 16.11 -1.11 0.33
N ARG A 75 15.14 -0.28 -0.08
CA ARG A 75 15.39 0.86 -0.97
C ARG A 75 14.26 1.86 -0.92
N TRP A 76 14.57 3.15 -0.93
CA TRP A 76 13.54 4.15 -1.22
C TRP A 76 13.34 4.21 -2.73
N ASP A 77 12.22 3.67 -3.22
CA ASP A 77 11.98 3.46 -4.65
C ASP A 77 10.61 4.04 -5.02
N MET A 78 10.63 5.13 -5.78
CA MET A 78 9.42 5.84 -6.18
C MET A 78 8.52 5.01 -7.08
N TRP A 79 9.04 4.05 -7.85
CA TRP A 79 8.20 3.22 -8.73
C TRP A 79 7.19 2.39 -7.94
N ARG A 80 7.65 1.74 -6.86
CA ARG A 80 6.80 0.91 -5.98
C ARG A 80 5.98 1.75 -5.00
N ILE A 81 6.50 2.90 -4.56
CA ILE A 81 5.76 3.82 -3.68
C ILE A 81 4.58 4.43 -4.43
N GLU A 82 4.78 4.92 -5.66
CA GLU A 82 3.69 5.50 -6.46
C GLU A 82 2.66 4.45 -6.89
N GLU A 83 3.10 3.22 -7.15
CA GLU A 83 2.15 2.13 -7.37
C GLU A 83 1.26 1.87 -6.15
N PHE A 84 1.83 1.87 -4.94
CA PHE A 84 1.04 1.70 -3.73
C PHE A 84 0.10 2.89 -3.50
N ASN A 85 0.53 4.12 -3.81
CA ASN A 85 -0.33 5.31 -3.83
C ASN A 85 -1.53 5.12 -4.76
N GLU A 86 -1.31 4.65 -5.99
CA GLU A 86 -2.37 4.40 -6.96
C GLU A 86 -3.37 3.35 -6.47
N ILE A 87 -2.90 2.25 -5.88
CA ILE A 87 -3.77 1.20 -5.33
C ILE A 87 -4.63 1.75 -4.19
N LEU A 88 -4.02 2.41 -3.19
CA LEU A 88 -4.75 2.94 -2.04
C LEU A 88 -5.70 4.06 -2.44
N GLY A 89 -5.25 4.97 -3.31
CA GLY A 89 -6.07 6.06 -3.84
C GLY A 89 -7.29 5.57 -4.62
N PHE A 90 -7.19 4.41 -5.28
CA PHE A 90 -8.32 3.79 -5.96
C PHE A 90 -9.36 3.21 -5.00
N TYR A 91 -8.92 2.55 -3.92
CA TYR A 91 -9.84 1.83 -3.02
C TYR A 91 -10.40 2.68 -1.88
N GLY A 92 -9.68 3.69 -1.38
CA GLY A 92 -10.22 4.58 -0.36
C GLY A 92 -9.17 5.50 0.26
N LEU A 93 -9.53 6.78 0.40
CA LEU A 93 -8.62 7.81 0.91
C LEU A 93 -8.26 7.60 2.38
N CYS A 94 -9.11 6.95 3.18
CA CYS A 94 -8.82 6.64 4.58
C CYS A 94 -7.63 5.66 4.72
N TYR A 95 -7.51 4.67 3.83
CA TYR A 95 -6.36 3.76 3.80
C TYR A 95 -5.09 4.49 3.33
N TRP A 96 -5.24 5.37 2.33
CA TRP A 96 -4.15 6.23 1.85
C TRP A 96 -3.66 7.21 2.93
N TYR A 97 -4.55 7.70 3.80
CA TYR A 97 -4.20 8.61 4.90
C TYR A 97 -3.16 7.98 5.83
N THR A 98 -3.38 6.76 6.34
CA THR A 98 -2.40 6.09 7.23
C THR A 98 -1.05 5.92 6.56
N TRP A 99 -1.04 5.57 5.28
CA TRP A 99 0.19 5.47 4.48
C TRP A 99 0.93 6.81 4.39
N GLN A 100 0.23 7.88 4.04
CA GLN A 100 0.81 9.20 3.83
C GLN A 100 1.36 9.80 5.14
N VAL A 101 0.63 9.70 6.25
CA VAL A 101 1.11 10.19 7.55
C VAL A 101 2.28 9.36 8.08
N THR A 102 2.34 8.06 7.75
CA THR A 102 3.50 7.22 8.07
C THR A 102 4.74 7.71 7.32
N ILE A 103 4.63 7.99 6.01
CA ILE A 103 5.73 8.57 5.22
C ILE A 103 6.19 9.90 5.83
N LEU A 104 5.26 10.80 6.16
CA LEU A 104 5.59 12.09 6.75
C LEU A 104 6.31 11.94 8.10
N GLY A 105 5.88 11.00 8.95
CA GLY A 105 6.52 10.71 10.22
C GLY A 105 7.92 10.11 10.09
N LEU A 106 8.17 9.34 9.02
CA LEU A 106 9.47 8.75 8.73
C LEU A 106 10.44 9.72 8.03
N GLY A 107 9.93 10.73 7.32
CA GLY A 107 10.75 11.70 6.59
C GLY A 107 11.91 12.29 7.41
N PRO A 108 11.68 12.81 8.62
CA PRO A 108 12.74 13.34 9.49
C PRO A 108 13.73 12.31 10.05
N ILE A 109 13.45 11.02 9.93
CA ILE A 109 14.33 9.93 10.41
C ILE A 109 15.27 9.49 9.29
N TRP A 110 14.81 9.53 8.04
CA TRP A 110 15.58 9.07 6.87
C TRP A 110 16.38 10.16 6.16
N MET A 111 16.00 11.44 6.31
CA MET A 111 16.72 12.61 5.78
C MET A 111 17.61 13.25 6.85
#